data_AF-A0AAW2J6T3-F1
#
_entry.id   AF-A0AAW2J6T3-F1
#
_cell.length_a   1.000
_cell.length_b   1.000
_cell.length_c   1.000
_cell.angle_alpha   90.00
_cell.angle_beta   90.00
_cell.angle_gamma   90.00
#
_symmetry.space_group_name_H-M   'P 1'
#
loop_
_entity.id
_entity.type
_entity.pdbx_description
1 polymer ?
#
loop_
_entity_poly.entity_id
_entity_poly.type
_entity_poly.pdbx_seq_one_letter_code
_entity_poly.pdbx_strand_id
1 'polypeptide(L)'
;MLQVLVLTENLFAGEVPLSIFNISRLQRLELSDNELSGSLPSSIAEGLPNLEFLNLGNNHFSGSIPASISNLSELSAIGLTLNSFSGHIPITLGNLRQLQYLLLGSNQLTNDLSIPDQEFLTSLTSCKDLNFLSIRFNPITGELPKSIGSGNLSIGLQKNFARSCRIKGTLPSEIGNLSSLIWLDLGGNELRGPIPEAFGVESIWKSALRWHSKQYWATCESSQSLIIRNRYTGPIPDSTANLKSLRYLDISCNNISGKIPDRGPFLNFKAEFFKGNKGLCGASRFNVKACKNTSKPSSKTRILKDVLPAIFAAVVGTIIIIFFLRARSRNASLLSISTFPLGFMHQRISYYEILRATSNLSQGNLIGRGHIGSVYKAIFSPTSIVAIKVFNLDVQGALKSFDIECHVMRNIRHRNLVKIISSCSNLDFKALVMTYMHNENLDKWLHSSNCFLNFEQRLGTMIDVASAVEYLHDGYSSPIVHSDLKPSNVLLDEDMVAHVSDF
;
A
#
# COMPACT_ATOMS: atom_id res chain seq x y z
N MET A 1 17.02 9.32 10.56
CA MET A 1 17.04 8.59 9.27
C MET A 1 15.83 7.69 9.21
N LEU A 2 14.97 7.84 8.19
CA LEU A 2 13.67 7.17 8.14
C LEU A 2 13.77 5.63 8.01
N GLN A 3 13.11 4.92 8.93
CA GLN A 3 12.96 3.45 8.92
C GLN A 3 11.53 2.99 8.64
N VAL A 4 10.53 3.80 9.01
CA VAL A 4 9.11 3.47 8.91
C VAL A 4 8.37 4.65 8.28
N LEU A 5 7.64 4.39 7.19
CA LEU A 5 6.74 5.35 6.56
C LEU A 5 5.34 4.75 6.50
N VAL A 6 4.40 5.35 7.25
CA VAL A 6 2.99 4.96 7.29
C VAL A 6 2.14 6.17 6.93
N LEU A 7 1.48 6.11 5.78
CA LEU A 7 0.58 7.12 5.22
C LEU A 7 -0.82 6.52 4.92
N THR A 8 -1.12 5.35 5.50
CA THR A 8 -2.37 4.61 5.31
C THR A 8 -3.62 5.43 5.69
N GLU A 9 -4.75 5.16 5.03
CA GLU A 9 -6.06 5.81 5.29
C GLU A 9 -6.01 7.35 5.13
N ASN A 10 -5.54 7.81 3.96
CA ASN A 10 -5.42 9.24 3.63
C ASN A 10 -5.97 9.55 2.21
N LEU A 11 -5.91 10.82 1.82
CA LEU A 11 -6.31 11.30 0.48
C LEU A 11 -5.08 11.79 -0.32
N PHE A 12 -3.95 11.06 -0.24
CA PHE A 12 -2.81 11.34 -1.10
C PHE A 12 -3.09 10.80 -2.51
N ALA A 13 -2.87 11.65 -3.52
CA ALA A 13 -3.20 11.36 -4.91
C ALA A 13 -2.01 11.63 -5.85
N GLY A 14 -1.95 10.90 -6.97
CA GLY A 14 -0.90 11.00 -7.98
C GLY A 14 0.23 9.99 -7.80
N GLU A 15 1.25 10.08 -8.66
CA GLU A 15 2.33 9.08 -8.68
C GLU A 15 3.22 9.15 -7.43
N VAL A 16 3.65 7.98 -6.94
CA VAL A 16 4.64 7.89 -5.86
C VAL A 16 6.04 8.28 -6.38
N PRO A 17 6.72 9.27 -5.77
CA PRO A 17 8.08 9.63 -6.14
C PRO A 17 9.06 8.46 -6.01
N LEU A 18 9.90 8.28 -7.03
CA LEU A 18 10.95 7.25 -7.04
C LEU A 18 11.96 7.40 -5.89
N SER A 19 12.03 8.59 -5.29
CA SER A 19 12.82 8.86 -4.08
C SER A 19 12.36 8.04 -2.86
N ILE A 20 11.07 7.71 -2.72
CA ILE A 20 10.61 6.80 -1.64
C ILE A 20 11.25 5.42 -1.81
N PHE A 21 11.27 4.90 -3.03
CA PHE A 21 11.86 3.60 -3.36
C PHE A 21 13.41 3.60 -3.34
N ASN A 22 14.05 4.66 -2.83
CA ASN A 22 15.49 4.79 -2.66
C ASN A 22 15.90 5.13 -1.21
N ILE A 23 14.99 4.98 -0.24
CA ILE A 23 15.27 5.19 1.19
C ILE A 23 15.90 3.90 1.75
N SER A 24 17.23 3.78 1.63
CA SER A 24 17.95 2.52 1.90
C SER A 24 17.85 1.96 3.33
N ARG A 25 17.39 2.76 4.31
CA ARG A 25 17.10 2.33 5.69
C ARG A 25 15.64 1.97 5.97
N LEU A 26 14.75 2.08 4.98
CA LEU A 26 13.33 1.85 5.18
C LEU A 26 13.03 0.35 5.34
N GLN A 27 12.54 -0.03 6.51
CA GLN A 27 12.09 -1.37 6.87
C GLN A 27 10.59 -1.56 6.60
N ARG A 28 9.81 -0.47 6.63
CA ARG A 28 8.36 -0.52 6.51
C ARG A 28 7.80 0.63 5.67
N LEU A 29 7.02 0.27 4.65
CA LEU A 29 6.32 1.19 3.76
C LEU A 29 4.83 0.81 3.69
N GLU A 30 3.97 1.60 4.33
CA GLU A 30 2.51 1.42 4.33
C GLU A 30 1.83 2.66 3.74
N LEU A 31 1.38 2.55 2.49
CA LEU A 31 0.72 3.62 1.71
C LEU A 31 -0.73 3.25 1.34
N SER A 32 -1.34 2.29 2.04
CA SER A 32 -2.63 1.73 1.62
C SER A 32 -3.80 2.70 1.77
N ASP A 33 -4.91 2.45 1.08
CA ASP A 33 -6.17 3.18 1.27
C ASP A 33 -6.00 4.69 0.99
N ASN A 34 -5.59 4.98 -0.25
CA ASN A 34 -5.26 6.30 -0.79
C ASN A 34 -5.62 6.35 -2.31
N GLU A 35 -5.34 7.47 -2.98
CA GLU A 35 -5.52 7.67 -4.44
C GLU A 35 -4.17 7.64 -5.20
N LEU A 36 -3.14 6.98 -4.66
CA LEU A 36 -1.78 6.97 -5.22
C LEU A 36 -1.67 6.07 -6.45
N SER A 37 -0.83 6.47 -7.41
CA SER A 37 -0.63 5.80 -8.69
C SER A 37 0.86 5.61 -9.03
N GLY A 38 1.13 5.26 -10.29
CA GLY A 38 2.47 4.91 -10.78
C GLY A 38 2.68 3.40 -10.85
N SER A 39 3.92 2.95 -10.65
CA SER A 39 4.32 1.53 -10.69
C SER A 39 5.51 1.25 -9.77
N LEU A 40 5.76 -0.03 -9.46
CA LEU A 40 6.92 -0.45 -8.67
C LEU A 40 8.20 -0.43 -9.54
N PRO A 41 9.30 0.22 -9.12
CA PRO A 41 10.51 0.30 -9.93
C PRO A 41 11.22 -1.06 -10.03
N SER A 42 11.81 -1.33 -11.19
CA SER A 42 12.59 -2.55 -11.45
C SER A 42 13.81 -2.70 -10.54
N SER A 43 14.33 -1.61 -9.97
CA SER A 43 15.45 -1.55 -9.02
C SER A 43 15.01 -1.49 -7.54
N ILE A 44 13.76 -1.83 -7.19
CA ILE A 44 13.23 -1.71 -5.81
C ILE A 44 14.13 -2.31 -4.73
N ALA A 45 14.80 -3.43 -4.99
CA ALA A 45 15.71 -4.07 -4.04
C ALA A 45 17.09 -3.40 -3.89
N GLU A 46 17.49 -2.55 -4.83
CA GLU A 46 18.72 -1.75 -4.75
C GLU A 46 18.51 -0.52 -3.86
N GLY A 47 17.32 0.10 -3.95
CA GLY A 47 16.95 1.30 -3.21
C GLY A 47 16.30 1.05 -1.84
N LEU A 48 15.65 -0.10 -1.63
CA LEU A 48 15.02 -0.50 -0.35
C LEU A 48 15.58 -1.81 0.24
N PRO A 49 16.91 -2.07 0.30
CA PRO A 49 17.48 -3.38 0.62
C PRO A 49 17.12 -3.96 2.00
N ASN A 50 16.63 -3.13 2.94
CA ASN A 50 16.24 -3.54 4.30
C ASN A 50 14.72 -3.70 4.50
N LEU A 51 13.92 -3.74 3.43
CA LEU A 51 12.45 -3.70 3.52
C LEU A 51 11.86 -5.02 4.03
N GLU A 52 11.26 -4.97 5.22
CA GLU A 52 10.57 -6.07 5.88
C GLU A 52 9.07 -6.13 5.56
N PHE A 53 8.45 -4.98 5.26
CA PHE A 53 7.00 -4.84 5.11
C PHE A 53 6.63 -3.81 4.03
N LEU A 54 5.91 -4.26 3.01
CA LEU A 54 5.36 -3.41 1.95
C LEU A 54 3.84 -3.56 1.86
N ASN A 55 3.10 -2.47 2.05
CA ASN A 55 1.65 -2.42 1.86
C ASN A 55 1.25 -1.19 1.02
N LEU A 56 0.77 -1.45 -0.19
CA LEU A 56 0.27 -0.47 -1.17
C LEU A 56 -1.20 -0.74 -1.53
N GLY A 57 -1.94 -1.47 -0.69
CA GLY A 57 -3.30 -1.91 -1.02
C GLY A 57 -4.30 -0.77 -1.21
N ASN A 58 -5.39 -1.02 -1.94
CA ASN A 58 -6.50 -0.08 -2.14
C ASN A 58 -6.03 1.29 -2.66
N ASN A 59 -5.49 1.29 -3.89
CA ASN A 59 -4.85 2.42 -4.56
C ASN A 59 -5.02 2.29 -6.11
N HIS A 60 -4.26 3.07 -6.88
CA HIS A 60 -4.25 3.09 -8.35
C HIS A 60 -2.89 2.70 -8.95
N PHE A 61 -2.08 1.90 -8.25
CA PHE A 61 -0.82 1.38 -8.79
C PHE A 61 -1.05 0.44 -9.97
N SER A 62 -0.11 0.44 -10.91
CA SER A 62 -0.17 -0.29 -12.18
C SER A 62 1.20 -0.85 -12.61
N GLY A 63 1.29 -1.37 -13.83
CA GLY A 63 2.48 -2.08 -14.31
C GLY A 63 2.58 -3.50 -13.75
N SER A 64 3.77 -4.10 -13.85
CA SER A 64 4.05 -5.45 -13.33
C SER A 64 4.69 -5.43 -11.95
N ILE A 65 4.60 -6.55 -11.24
CA ILE A 65 5.39 -6.78 -10.03
C ILE A 65 6.83 -7.08 -10.47
N PRO A 66 7.84 -6.28 -10.10
CA PRO A 66 9.20 -6.48 -10.56
C PRO A 66 9.83 -7.69 -9.87
N ALA A 67 10.45 -8.60 -10.64
CA ALA A 67 11.03 -9.83 -10.10
C ALA A 67 12.09 -9.57 -9.01
N SER A 68 12.79 -8.44 -9.07
CA SER A 68 13.77 -7.97 -8.08
C SER A 68 13.21 -7.78 -6.67
N ILE A 69 11.88 -7.64 -6.48
CA ILE A 69 11.25 -7.68 -5.15
C ILE A 69 11.60 -8.97 -4.37
N SER A 70 11.97 -10.03 -5.09
CA SER A 70 12.38 -11.33 -4.54
C SER A 70 13.80 -11.34 -3.97
N ASN A 71 14.57 -10.27 -4.15
CA ASN A 71 15.92 -10.11 -3.60
C ASN A 71 15.92 -9.45 -2.21
N LEU A 72 14.76 -8.98 -1.74
CA LEU A 72 14.57 -8.39 -0.41
C LEU A 72 14.49 -9.51 0.65
N SER A 73 15.63 -9.96 1.18
CA SER A 73 15.71 -11.16 2.03
C SER A 73 14.89 -11.10 3.31
N GLU A 74 14.64 -9.90 3.82
CA GLU A 74 13.88 -9.64 5.06
C GLU A 74 12.36 -9.47 4.83
N LEU A 75 11.90 -9.49 3.57
CA LEU A 75 10.54 -9.14 3.21
C LEU A 75 9.52 -10.19 3.70
N SER A 76 8.87 -9.85 4.81
CA SER A 76 7.88 -10.68 5.51
C SER A 76 6.46 -10.49 5.02
N ALA A 77 6.12 -9.33 4.44
CA ALA A 77 4.77 -9.02 4.00
C ALA A 77 4.74 -8.20 2.70
N ILE A 78 3.88 -8.64 1.76
CA ILE A 78 3.58 -7.97 0.49
C ILE A 78 2.07 -7.80 0.37
N GLY A 79 1.58 -6.57 0.57
CA GLY A 79 0.21 -6.15 0.36
C GLY A 79 0.06 -5.30 -0.89
N LEU A 80 -0.48 -5.85 -1.97
CA LEU A 80 -0.76 -5.14 -3.24
C LEU A 80 -2.24 -5.21 -3.63
N THR A 81 -3.10 -5.67 -2.73
CA THR A 81 -4.52 -5.98 -2.99
C THR A 81 -5.33 -4.73 -3.36
N LEU A 82 -6.31 -4.83 -4.28
CA LEU A 82 -7.11 -3.69 -4.78
C LEU A 82 -6.25 -2.63 -5.48
N ASN A 83 -5.71 -2.98 -6.64
CA ASN A 83 -4.90 -2.11 -7.52
C ASN A 83 -5.12 -2.52 -8.99
N SER A 84 -4.33 -1.94 -9.91
CA SER A 84 -4.28 -2.28 -11.34
C SER A 84 -2.95 -2.94 -11.76
N PHE A 85 -2.28 -3.67 -10.87
CA PHE A 85 -1.10 -4.46 -11.24
C PHE A 85 -1.47 -5.54 -12.26
N SER A 86 -0.59 -5.80 -13.22
CA SER A 86 -0.87 -6.63 -14.40
C SER A 86 0.36 -7.45 -14.83
N GLY A 87 0.18 -8.37 -15.77
CA GLY A 87 1.24 -9.29 -16.19
C GLY A 87 1.51 -10.40 -15.17
N HIS A 88 2.61 -11.12 -15.37
CA HIS A 88 2.90 -12.36 -14.63
C HIS A 88 3.34 -12.09 -13.18
N ILE A 89 2.82 -12.88 -12.24
CA ILE A 89 3.36 -12.94 -10.87
C ILE A 89 4.75 -13.61 -10.92
N PRO A 90 5.83 -12.96 -10.41
CA PRO A 90 7.17 -13.53 -10.49
C PRO A 90 7.30 -14.85 -9.71
N ILE A 91 7.70 -15.92 -10.40
CA ILE A 91 7.98 -17.22 -9.77
C ILE A 91 9.08 -17.13 -8.71
N THR A 92 9.97 -16.14 -8.83
CA THR A 92 11.06 -15.85 -7.90
C THR A 92 10.58 -15.46 -6.49
N LEU A 93 9.31 -15.10 -6.28
CA LEU A 93 8.75 -14.87 -4.95
C LEU A 93 8.92 -16.08 -4.01
N GLY A 94 9.02 -17.30 -4.55
CA GLY A 94 9.35 -18.52 -3.80
C GLY A 94 10.72 -18.50 -3.10
N ASN A 95 11.61 -17.57 -3.48
CA ASN A 95 12.92 -17.37 -2.83
C ASN A 95 12.81 -16.65 -1.49
N LEU A 96 11.75 -15.86 -1.27
CA LEU A 96 11.54 -15.08 -0.05
C LEU A 96 11.22 -16.03 1.11
N ARG A 97 12.24 -16.36 1.91
CA ARG A 97 12.11 -17.36 2.98
C ARG A 97 11.30 -16.84 4.17
N GLN A 98 11.42 -15.56 4.50
CA GLN A 98 10.71 -14.89 5.61
C GLN A 98 9.27 -14.48 5.27
N LEU A 99 8.84 -14.63 4.01
CA LEU A 99 7.53 -14.18 3.53
C LEU A 99 6.40 -14.93 4.25
N GLN A 100 5.65 -14.20 5.06
CA GLN A 100 4.51 -14.65 5.84
C GLN A 100 3.17 -14.31 5.18
N TYR A 101 3.08 -13.15 4.54
CA TYR A 101 1.85 -12.58 3.98
C TYR A 101 2.05 -12.18 2.51
N LEU A 102 1.27 -12.77 1.60
CA LEU A 102 1.29 -12.44 0.17
C LEU A 102 -0.13 -12.13 -0.33
N LEU A 103 -0.48 -10.85 -0.41
CA LEU A 103 -1.84 -10.35 -0.63
C LEU A 103 -1.93 -9.58 -1.96
N LEU A 104 -2.12 -10.31 -3.06
CA LEU A 104 -2.13 -9.83 -4.44
C LEU A 104 -3.55 -9.67 -5.03
N GLY A 105 -4.60 -9.88 -4.24
CA GLY A 105 -5.97 -10.01 -4.72
C GLY A 105 -6.57 -8.74 -5.35
N SER A 106 -7.59 -8.88 -6.20
CA SER A 106 -8.25 -7.76 -6.89
C SER A 106 -7.27 -6.91 -7.70
N ASN A 107 -6.67 -7.53 -8.72
CA ASN A 107 -5.73 -6.95 -9.67
C ASN A 107 -5.95 -7.58 -11.07
N GLN A 108 -5.06 -7.30 -12.02
CA GLN A 108 -5.07 -7.84 -13.39
C GLN A 108 -3.94 -8.88 -13.61
N LEU A 109 -3.44 -9.51 -12.53
CA LEU A 109 -2.28 -10.41 -12.56
C LEU A 109 -2.59 -11.76 -13.21
N THR A 110 -1.63 -12.28 -13.95
CA THR A 110 -1.65 -13.60 -14.59
C THR A 110 -0.56 -14.51 -14.03
N ASN A 111 -0.63 -15.80 -14.34
CA ASN A 111 0.51 -16.69 -14.25
C ASN A 111 1.31 -16.65 -15.56
N ASP A 112 2.61 -16.88 -15.50
CA ASP A 112 3.38 -17.13 -16.73
C ASP A 112 2.91 -18.45 -17.36
N LEU A 113 2.72 -18.44 -18.68
CA LEU A 113 2.28 -19.60 -19.48
C LEU A 113 3.39 -20.08 -20.45
N SER A 114 4.54 -19.40 -20.49
CA SER A 114 5.68 -19.75 -21.33
C SER A 114 6.59 -20.82 -20.73
N ILE A 115 6.47 -21.07 -19.42
CA ILE A 115 7.28 -22.06 -18.69
C ILE A 115 6.37 -23.20 -18.16
N PRO A 116 6.31 -24.35 -18.85
CA PRO A 116 5.65 -25.55 -18.32
C PRO A 116 6.25 -25.96 -16.96
N ASP A 117 5.41 -26.51 -16.08
CA ASP A 117 5.74 -27.09 -14.78
C ASP A 117 6.39 -26.17 -13.72
N GLN A 118 6.87 -24.96 -14.08
CA GLN A 118 7.32 -23.92 -13.13
C GLN A 118 6.19 -22.97 -12.71
N GLU A 119 5.08 -23.53 -12.22
CA GLU A 119 3.96 -22.72 -11.73
C GLU A 119 4.35 -21.91 -10.48
N PHE A 120 3.95 -20.64 -10.42
CA PHE A 120 4.14 -19.77 -9.24
C PHE A 120 3.62 -20.39 -7.93
N LEU A 121 2.51 -21.14 -7.98
CA LEU A 121 1.99 -21.85 -6.81
C LEU A 121 2.94 -22.97 -6.32
N THR A 122 3.72 -23.57 -7.22
CA THR A 122 4.78 -24.53 -6.86
C THR A 122 5.99 -23.83 -6.27
N SER A 123 6.39 -22.64 -6.76
CA SER A 123 7.57 -21.96 -6.19
C SER A 123 7.35 -21.51 -4.74
N LEU A 124 6.11 -21.14 -4.37
CA LEU A 124 5.74 -20.82 -2.98
C LEU A 124 5.91 -21.98 -1.99
N THR A 125 6.06 -23.23 -2.44
CA THR A 125 6.40 -24.37 -1.56
C THR A 125 7.76 -24.20 -0.84
N SER A 126 8.61 -23.31 -1.35
CA SER A 126 9.90 -22.93 -0.77
C SER A 126 9.81 -21.83 0.29
N CYS A 127 8.76 -21.01 0.33
CA CYS A 127 8.57 -19.99 1.37
C CYS A 127 8.33 -20.68 2.72
N LYS A 128 9.22 -20.47 3.70
CA LYS A 128 9.22 -21.24 4.95
C LYS A 128 8.05 -20.88 5.86
N ASP A 129 7.81 -19.57 6.00
CA ASP A 129 6.93 -19.02 7.03
C ASP A 129 5.59 -18.50 6.46
N LEU A 130 5.26 -18.82 5.20
CA LEU A 130 4.07 -18.33 4.48
C LEU A 130 2.78 -18.89 5.07
N ASN A 131 2.10 -18.07 5.86
CA ASN A 131 0.85 -18.44 6.52
C ASN A 131 -0.39 -17.93 5.78
N PHE A 132 -0.29 -16.88 4.97
CA PHE A 132 -1.45 -16.27 4.30
C PHE A 132 -1.16 -15.88 2.85
N LEU A 133 -1.84 -16.57 1.93
CA LEU A 133 -1.82 -16.31 0.48
C LEU A 133 -3.20 -15.84 0.00
N SER A 134 -3.26 -14.68 -0.64
CA SER A 134 -4.47 -14.14 -1.27
C SER A 134 -4.17 -13.70 -2.70
N ILE A 135 -4.74 -14.42 -3.67
CA ILE A 135 -4.60 -14.17 -5.11
C ILE A 135 -5.95 -13.94 -5.82
N ARG A 136 -7.06 -14.03 -5.08
CA ARG A 136 -8.45 -13.82 -5.50
C ARG A 136 -8.65 -12.66 -6.49
N PHE A 137 -9.70 -12.71 -7.30
CA PHE A 137 -10.09 -11.66 -8.24
C PHE A 137 -8.92 -11.21 -9.15
N ASN A 138 -8.23 -12.19 -9.74
CA ASN A 138 -7.18 -12.00 -10.74
C ASN A 138 -7.38 -12.98 -11.91
N PRO A 139 -7.02 -12.64 -13.16
CA PRO A 139 -7.16 -13.51 -14.33
C PRO A 139 -6.21 -14.74 -14.38
N ILE A 140 -5.55 -15.10 -13.28
CA ILE A 140 -4.71 -16.30 -13.10
C ILE A 140 -5.44 -17.56 -13.57
N THR A 141 -4.79 -18.36 -14.40
CA THR A 141 -5.26 -19.69 -14.84
C THR A 141 -4.17 -20.75 -14.57
N GLY A 142 -4.29 -21.93 -15.17
CA GLY A 142 -3.55 -23.13 -14.77
C GLY A 142 -4.43 -24.06 -13.94
N GLU A 143 -3.88 -25.20 -13.52
CA GLU A 143 -4.54 -26.11 -12.57
C GLU A 143 -3.96 -25.86 -11.15
N LEU A 144 -4.45 -26.55 -10.12
CA LEU A 144 -3.82 -26.49 -8.79
C LEU A 144 -2.74 -27.57 -8.72
N PRO A 145 -1.45 -27.23 -8.52
CA PRO A 145 -0.39 -28.22 -8.54
C PRO A 145 -0.44 -29.09 -7.28
N LYS A 146 -0.12 -30.38 -7.45
CA LYS A 146 -0.01 -31.36 -6.36
C LYS A 146 0.98 -30.93 -5.26
N SER A 147 1.98 -30.13 -5.63
CA SER A 147 2.98 -29.53 -4.75
C SER A 147 2.38 -28.61 -3.68
N ILE A 148 1.15 -28.09 -3.85
CA ILE A 148 0.47 -27.31 -2.82
C ILE A 148 0.33 -28.09 -1.50
N GLY A 149 0.22 -29.42 -1.57
CA GLY A 149 0.17 -30.34 -0.44
C GLY A 149 1.53 -30.86 0.02
N SER A 150 2.63 -30.20 -0.33
CA SER A 150 3.98 -30.58 0.10
C SER A 150 4.85 -29.35 0.42
N GLY A 151 6.12 -29.58 0.75
CA GLY A 151 7.03 -28.53 1.18
C GLY A 151 6.52 -27.77 2.41
N ASN A 152 6.92 -26.50 2.53
CA ASN A 152 6.62 -25.69 3.70
C ASN A 152 5.13 -25.30 3.79
N LEU A 153 4.41 -25.21 2.67
CA LEU A 153 2.97 -24.88 2.68
C LEU A 153 2.13 -25.93 3.43
N SER A 154 2.51 -27.20 3.38
CA SER A 154 1.83 -28.29 4.11
C SER A 154 1.77 -28.10 5.63
N ILE A 155 2.70 -27.32 6.20
CA ILE A 155 2.82 -27.03 7.64
C ILE A 155 2.62 -25.55 7.99
N GLY A 156 2.87 -24.63 7.05
CA GLY A 156 2.79 -23.18 7.28
C GLY A 156 1.47 -22.53 6.88
N LEU A 157 0.83 -22.97 5.78
CA LEU A 157 -0.26 -22.24 5.15
C LEU A 157 -1.56 -22.35 5.96
N GLN A 158 -2.00 -21.24 6.54
CA GLN A 158 -3.21 -21.12 7.35
C GLN A 158 -4.40 -20.57 6.57
N LYS A 159 -4.17 -19.63 5.65
CA LYS A 159 -5.22 -18.94 4.90
C LYS A 159 -4.92 -18.92 3.41
N ASN A 160 -5.85 -19.42 2.60
CA ASN A 160 -5.80 -19.31 1.15
C ASN A 160 -7.09 -18.67 0.58
N PHE A 161 -6.94 -17.58 -0.16
CA PHE A 161 -8.02 -16.95 -0.93
C PHE A 161 -7.65 -16.91 -2.42
N ALA A 162 -8.19 -17.83 -3.22
CA ALA A 162 -8.06 -17.86 -4.69
C ALA A 162 -9.42 -17.72 -5.40
N ARG A 163 -10.38 -17.06 -4.75
CA ARG A 163 -11.74 -16.80 -5.24
C ARG A 163 -11.74 -16.05 -6.58
N SER A 164 -12.62 -16.41 -7.50
CA SER A 164 -12.87 -15.69 -8.76
C SER A 164 -11.61 -15.46 -9.60
N CYS A 165 -10.77 -16.50 -9.67
CA CYS A 165 -9.72 -16.62 -10.68
C CYS A 165 -10.22 -17.50 -11.85
N ARG A 166 -9.34 -17.85 -12.79
CA ARG A 166 -9.60 -18.74 -13.93
C ARG A 166 -8.91 -20.11 -13.76
N ILE A 167 -8.77 -20.56 -12.50
CA ILE A 167 -8.14 -21.83 -12.16
C ILE A 167 -9.05 -22.96 -12.63
N LYS A 168 -8.48 -23.91 -13.38
CA LYS A 168 -9.19 -25.04 -14.00
C LYS A 168 -8.66 -26.37 -13.43
N GLY A 169 -9.03 -27.49 -14.05
CA GLY A 169 -8.57 -28.81 -13.61
C GLY A 169 -9.37 -29.39 -12.45
N THR A 170 -8.80 -30.41 -11.82
CA THR A 170 -9.36 -31.04 -10.62
C THR A 170 -8.69 -30.52 -9.36
N LEU A 171 -9.43 -30.42 -8.26
CA LEU A 171 -8.84 -30.17 -6.93
C LEU A 171 -7.94 -31.37 -6.56
N PRO A 172 -6.62 -31.19 -6.35
CA PRO A 172 -5.74 -32.31 -6.03
C PRO A 172 -6.07 -32.91 -4.65
N SER A 173 -5.95 -34.23 -4.54
CA SER A 173 -6.04 -34.99 -3.28
C SER A 173 -5.08 -34.47 -2.20
N GLU A 174 -3.93 -33.97 -2.64
CA GLU A 174 -2.83 -33.44 -1.85
C GLU A 174 -3.24 -32.19 -1.03
N ILE A 175 -4.38 -31.56 -1.35
CA ILE A 175 -5.00 -30.53 -0.47
C ILE A 175 -5.25 -31.05 0.95
N GLY A 176 -5.44 -32.38 1.12
CA GLY A 176 -5.58 -33.06 2.41
C GLY A 176 -4.36 -32.93 3.33
N ASN A 177 -3.19 -32.63 2.77
CA ASN A 177 -1.92 -32.52 3.50
C ASN A 177 -1.69 -31.12 4.13
N LEU A 178 -2.54 -30.13 3.83
CA LEU A 178 -2.44 -28.77 4.37
C LEU A 178 -2.85 -28.75 5.85
N SER A 179 -1.97 -29.26 6.71
CA SER A 179 -2.24 -29.61 8.10
C SER A 179 -2.55 -28.43 9.02
N SER A 180 -2.02 -27.25 8.70
CA SER A 180 -2.24 -25.99 9.43
C SER A 180 -3.34 -25.10 8.83
N LEU A 181 -4.02 -25.55 7.76
CA LEU A 181 -5.03 -24.74 7.09
C LEU A 181 -6.20 -24.43 8.03
N ILE A 182 -6.75 -23.24 7.86
CA ILE A 182 -7.85 -22.67 8.65
C ILE A 182 -8.93 -22.15 7.71
N TRP A 183 -8.52 -21.60 6.55
CA TRP A 183 -9.42 -21.08 5.54
C TRP A 183 -8.96 -21.41 4.11
N LEU A 184 -9.93 -21.77 3.27
CA LEU A 184 -9.76 -22.03 1.84
C LEU A 184 -10.97 -21.50 1.07
N ASP A 185 -10.83 -20.42 0.29
CA ASP A 185 -11.84 -19.98 -0.69
C ASP A 185 -11.33 -20.16 -2.12
N LEU A 186 -11.89 -21.16 -2.81
CA LEU A 186 -11.71 -21.45 -4.24
C LEU A 186 -12.97 -21.13 -5.06
N GLY A 187 -13.94 -20.42 -4.49
CA GLY A 187 -15.22 -20.13 -5.12
C GLY A 187 -15.10 -19.28 -6.39
N GLY A 188 -15.94 -19.51 -7.40
CA GLY A 188 -15.96 -18.71 -8.63
C GLY A 188 -14.89 -19.06 -9.67
N ASN A 189 -14.29 -20.25 -9.61
CA ASN A 189 -13.28 -20.74 -10.55
C ASN A 189 -13.87 -21.72 -11.59
N GLU A 190 -13.00 -22.33 -12.41
CA GLU A 190 -13.36 -23.32 -13.44
C GLU A 190 -13.06 -24.78 -13.01
N LEU A 191 -12.85 -25.02 -11.71
CA LEU A 191 -12.52 -26.32 -11.13
C LEU A 191 -13.64 -27.34 -11.38
N ARG A 192 -13.26 -28.58 -11.75
CA ARG A 192 -14.15 -29.64 -12.24
C ARG A 192 -13.85 -30.99 -11.58
N GLY A 193 -14.74 -31.96 -11.80
CA GLY A 193 -14.59 -33.32 -11.28
C GLY A 193 -15.10 -33.48 -9.84
N PRO A 194 -14.87 -34.64 -9.20
CA PRO A 194 -15.27 -34.86 -7.82
C PRO A 194 -14.43 -34.04 -6.84
N ILE A 195 -15.02 -33.70 -5.69
CA ILE A 195 -14.27 -33.25 -4.51
C ILE A 195 -13.54 -34.49 -3.95
N PRO A 196 -12.24 -34.43 -3.62
CA PRO A 196 -11.54 -35.59 -3.03
C PRO A 196 -12.03 -35.92 -1.62
N GLU A 197 -12.03 -37.20 -1.24
CA GLU A 197 -12.23 -37.62 0.17
C GLU A 197 -11.15 -37.04 1.12
N ALA A 198 -9.97 -36.71 0.59
CA ALA A 198 -8.93 -36.00 1.33
C ALA A 198 -9.33 -34.58 1.78
N PHE A 199 -10.41 -34.01 1.23
CA PHE A 199 -11.00 -32.75 1.70
C PHE A 199 -11.69 -32.89 3.09
N GLY A 200 -12.06 -34.11 3.47
CA GLY A 200 -12.70 -34.44 4.75
C GLY A 200 -11.75 -34.71 5.91
N VAL A 201 -10.48 -34.31 5.82
CA VAL A 201 -9.48 -34.51 6.88
C VAL A 201 -9.59 -33.42 7.96
N GLU A 202 -9.65 -33.82 9.23
CA GLU A 202 -10.02 -32.92 10.34
C GLU A 202 -8.96 -31.83 10.66
N SER A 203 -7.69 -32.02 10.28
CA SER A 203 -6.61 -31.04 10.49
C SER A 203 -6.97 -29.65 9.94
N ILE A 204 -7.45 -29.61 8.70
CA ILE A 204 -7.80 -28.43 7.88
C ILE A 204 -8.86 -27.53 8.54
N TRP A 205 -9.59 -28.02 9.55
CA TRP A 205 -10.79 -27.35 10.08
C TRP A 205 -10.70 -27.00 11.57
N LYS A 206 -9.64 -27.41 12.28
CA LYS A 206 -9.56 -27.29 13.76
C LYS A 206 -9.49 -25.85 14.28
N SER A 207 -8.96 -24.92 13.49
CA SER A 207 -8.56 -23.60 13.99
C SER A 207 -9.53 -22.46 13.67
N ALA A 208 -10.65 -22.73 12.97
CA ALA A 208 -11.62 -21.73 12.48
C ALA A 208 -12.51 -21.10 13.59
N LEU A 209 -11.98 -20.97 14.81
CA LEU A 209 -12.67 -20.58 16.04
C LEU A 209 -12.20 -19.25 16.65
N ARG A 210 -11.16 -18.62 16.08
CA ARG A 210 -10.66 -17.30 16.48
C ARG A 210 -10.41 -16.39 15.27
N TRP A 211 -11.47 -15.77 14.77
CA TRP A 211 -11.36 -14.60 13.88
C TRP A 211 -12.16 -13.43 14.48
N HIS A 212 -11.46 -12.56 15.22
CA HIS A 212 -11.93 -11.29 15.77
C HIS A 212 -10.70 -10.37 15.96
N SER A 213 -10.24 -9.75 14.87
CA SER A 213 -9.18 -8.73 14.86
C SER A 213 -9.35 -7.87 13.61
N LYS A 214 -9.43 -6.53 13.67
CA LYS A 214 -8.40 -5.60 14.20
C LYS A 214 -6.99 -5.89 13.67
N GLN A 215 -6.89 -6.09 12.36
CA GLN A 215 -5.64 -6.12 11.61
C GLN A 215 -5.85 -5.38 10.28
N TYR A 216 -4.87 -4.58 9.85
CA TYR A 216 -4.97 -3.52 8.83
C TYR A 216 -5.17 -3.99 7.36
N TRP A 217 -5.79 -5.15 7.14
CA TRP A 217 -6.06 -5.73 5.82
C TRP A 217 -7.49 -6.30 5.67
N ALA A 218 -8.34 -6.10 6.69
CA ALA A 218 -9.60 -6.86 6.87
C ALA A 218 -10.82 -6.37 6.05
N THR A 219 -10.69 -5.36 5.18
CA THR A 219 -11.82 -4.66 4.51
C THR A 219 -12.61 -5.47 3.48
N CYS A 220 -12.35 -6.78 3.33
CA CYS A 220 -12.97 -7.63 2.30
C CYS A 220 -13.22 -9.10 2.73
N GLU A 221 -13.59 -9.38 3.98
CA GLU A 221 -13.94 -10.74 4.45
C GLU A 221 -15.46 -11.06 4.42
N SER A 222 -16.28 -10.23 3.77
CA SER A 222 -17.76 -10.27 3.80
C SER A 222 -18.44 -11.39 2.98
N SER A 223 -17.71 -12.44 2.58
CA SER A 223 -18.26 -13.56 1.83
C SER A 223 -17.62 -14.88 2.23
N GLN A 224 -18.17 -15.50 3.28
CA GLN A 224 -17.81 -16.86 3.65
C GLN A 224 -18.12 -17.79 2.48
N SER A 225 -17.15 -18.58 2.03
CA SER A 225 -17.21 -19.34 0.78
C SER A 225 -16.07 -20.33 0.71
N LEU A 226 -16.34 -21.51 0.14
CA LEU A 226 -15.37 -22.59 0.05
C LEU A 226 -15.13 -23.00 -1.41
N ILE A 227 -16.18 -23.50 -2.09
CA ILE A 227 -16.12 -23.99 -3.48
C ILE A 227 -17.34 -23.60 -4.33
N ILE A 228 -18.18 -22.67 -3.84
CA ILE A 228 -19.31 -22.05 -4.56
C ILE A 228 -18.96 -21.68 -6.01
N ARG A 229 -19.91 -21.76 -6.95
CA ARG A 229 -19.76 -21.30 -8.35
C ARG A 229 -18.51 -21.89 -9.04
N ASN A 230 -18.41 -23.21 -9.06
CA ASN A 230 -17.42 -23.96 -9.82
C ASN A 230 -18.13 -24.97 -10.75
N ARG A 231 -17.39 -25.92 -11.32
CA ARG A 231 -17.91 -27.01 -12.16
C ARG A 231 -17.73 -28.39 -11.51
N TYR A 232 -17.71 -28.46 -10.17
CA TYR A 232 -17.60 -29.73 -9.44
C TYR A 232 -18.77 -30.67 -9.75
N THR A 233 -18.49 -31.97 -9.77
CA THR A 233 -19.42 -33.07 -10.08
C THR A 233 -19.29 -34.21 -9.05
N GLY A 234 -20.01 -35.31 -9.24
CA GLY A 234 -19.94 -36.47 -8.33
C GLY A 234 -20.69 -36.25 -7.00
N PRO A 235 -20.45 -37.09 -5.98
CA PRO A 235 -21.04 -36.97 -4.65
C PRO A 235 -20.33 -35.92 -3.78
N ILE A 236 -21.00 -35.50 -2.70
CA ILE A 236 -20.33 -34.88 -1.55
C ILE A 236 -19.53 -35.99 -0.82
N PRO A 237 -18.23 -35.83 -0.52
CA PRO A 237 -17.42 -36.90 0.06
C PRO A 237 -17.89 -37.28 1.46
N ASP A 238 -17.99 -38.58 1.76
CA ASP A 238 -18.60 -39.09 3.01
C ASP A 238 -17.76 -38.72 4.25
N SER A 239 -16.44 -38.56 4.06
CA SER A 239 -15.52 -38.02 5.08
C SER A 239 -15.90 -36.62 5.59
N THR A 240 -16.45 -35.74 4.74
CA THR A 240 -16.80 -34.37 5.15
C THR A 240 -17.86 -34.34 6.25
N ALA A 241 -18.70 -35.37 6.33
CA ALA A 241 -19.72 -35.50 7.38
C ALA A 241 -19.15 -35.92 8.75
N ASN A 242 -17.85 -36.25 8.82
CA ASN A 242 -17.14 -36.57 10.06
C ASN A 242 -16.40 -35.34 10.64
N LEU A 243 -16.35 -34.22 9.90
CA LEU A 243 -15.64 -33.00 10.29
C LEU A 243 -16.35 -32.23 11.42
N LYS A 244 -16.01 -32.53 12.67
CA LYS A 244 -16.60 -31.88 13.87
C LYS A 244 -16.40 -30.36 13.91
N SER A 245 -15.29 -29.88 13.36
CA SER A 245 -14.91 -28.46 13.41
C SER A 245 -15.43 -27.63 12.22
N LEU A 246 -15.99 -28.27 11.19
CA LEU A 246 -16.47 -27.59 9.98
C LEU A 246 -17.76 -26.80 10.27
N ARG A 247 -17.65 -25.48 10.36
CA ARG A 247 -18.78 -24.57 10.66
C ARG A 247 -19.44 -23.96 9.42
N TYR A 248 -18.74 -23.95 8.29
CA TYR A 248 -19.21 -23.34 7.04
C TYR A 248 -18.76 -24.18 5.84
N LEU A 249 -19.68 -24.49 4.93
CA LEU A 249 -19.42 -25.26 3.71
C LEU A 249 -20.40 -24.83 2.62
N ASP A 250 -20.05 -23.80 1.85
CA ASP A 250 -20.82 -23.39 0.68
C ASP A 250 -20.30 -24.08 -0.59
N ILE A 251 -21.15 -24.95 -1.15
CA ILE A 251 -20.93 -25.71 -2.38
C ILE A 251 -21.95 -25.33 -3.47
N SER A 252 -22.68 -24.23 -3.29
CA SER A 252 -23.78 -23.83 -4.16
C SER A 252 -23.31 -23.46 -5.57
N CYS A 253 -24.24 -23.46 -6.53
CA CYS A 253 -23.98 -23.16 -7.93
C CYS A 253 -22.88 -24.04 -8.57
N ASN A 254 -22.82 -25.32 -8.21
CA ASN A 254 -22.01 -26.36 -8.84
C ASN A 254 -22.91 -27.37 -9.59
N ASN A 255 -22.31 -28.47 -10.08
CA ASN A 255 -23.01 -29.58 -10.74
C ASN A 255 -22.88 -30.90 -9.92
N ILE A 256 -22.87 -30.78 -8.59
CA ILE A 256 -22.75 -31.89 -7.64
C ILE A 256 -24.07 -32.69 -7.61
N SER A 257 -23.96 -33.97 -7.23
CA SER A 257 -25.02 -34.97 -7.30
C SER A 257 -25.06 -35.90 -6.08
N GLY A 258 -26.10 -36.72 -5.95
CA GLY A 258 -26.18 -37.73 -4.89
C GLY A 258 -26.75 -37.21 -3.57
N LYS A 259 -26.60 -38.01 -2.49
CA LYS A 259 -27.19 -37.71 -1.17
C LYS A 259 -26.40 -36.62 -0.44
N ILE A 260 -27.08 -35.58 0.04
CA ILE A 260 -26.52 -34.67 1.06
C ILE A 260 -26.45 -35.42 2.39
N PRO A 261 -25.28 -35.49 3.07
CA PRO A 261 -25.17 -36.14 4.37
C PRO A 261 -26.16 -35.56 5.40
N ASP A 262 -26.70 -36.45 6.22
CA ASP A 262 -27.68 -36.17 7.26
C ASP A 262 -27.10 -36.32 8.68
N ARG A 263 -25.77 -36.38 8.79
CA ARG A 263 -25.00 -36.54 10.04
C ARG A 263 -23.92 -35.46 10.19
N GLY A 264 -23.40 -35.30 11.41
CA GLY A 264 -22.30 -34.37 11.69
C GLY A 264 -22.65 -32.91 11.40
N PRO A 265 -21.74 -32.10 10.83
CA PRO A 265 -21.96 -30.65 10.66
C PRO A 265 -23.14 -30.32 9.73
N PHE A 266 -23.50 -31.23 8.82
CA PHE A 266 -24.65 -31.10 7.91
C PHE A 266 -26.01 -31.06 8.61
N LEU A 267 -26.09 -31.39 9.91
CA LEU A 267 -27.29 -31.14 10.73
C LEU A 267 -27.59 -29.65 10.88
N ASN A 268 -26.55 -28.81 10.93
CA ASN A 268 -26.65 -27.35 11.17
C ASN A 268 -26.62 -26.53 9.87
N PHE A 269 -26.32 -27.14 8.73
CA PHE A 269 -26.23 -26.45 7.44
C PHE A 269 -27.62 -26.15 6.84
N LYS A 270 -27.75 -24.95 6.28
CA LYS A 270 -28.98 -24.46 5.63
C LYS A 270 -29.05 -24.88 4.16
N ALA A 271 -30.25 -24.81 3.57
CA ALA A 271 -30.49 -25.06 2.14
C ALA A 271 -29.67 -24.17 1.19
N GLU A 272 -29.30 -22.95 1.59
CA GLU A 272 -28.62 -21.98 0.73
C GLU A 272 -27.26 -22.50 0.20
N PHE A 273 -26.50 -23.18 1.05
CA PHE A 273 -25.19 -23.77 0.71
C PHE A 273 -25.23 -24.88 -0.35
N PHE A 274 -26.41 -25.44 -0.64
CA PHE A 274 -26.61 -26.54 -1.59
C PHE A 274 -27.27 -26.08 -2.90
N LYS A 275 -27.79 -24.84 -2.93
CA LYS A 275 -28.61 -24.28 -4.01
C LYS A 275 -27.94 -24.41 -5.39
N GLY A 276 -28.72 -24.66 -6.43
CA GLY A 276 -28.26 -24.75 -7.82
C GLY A 276 -27.74 -26.13 -8.26
N ASN A 277 -27.31 -26.98 -7.34
CA ASN A 277 -26.85 -28.34 -7.64
C ASN A 277 -28.04 -29.27 -8.00
N LYS A 278 -28.41 -29.33 -9.27
CA LYS A 278 -29.60 -30.06 -9.77
C LYS A 278 -29.60 -31.57 -9.49
N GLY A 279 -28.43 -32.17 -9.21
CA GLY A 279 -28.28 -33.60 -8.96
C GLY A 279 -28.39 -34.01 -7.48
N LEU A 280 -28.44 -33.06 -6.54
CA LEU A 280 -28.51 -33.37 -5.11
C LEU A 280 -29.89 -33.89 -4.70
N CYS A 281 -29.88 -34.80 -3.73
CA CYS A 281 -31.06 -35.32 -3.04
C CYS A 281 -30.81 -35.45 -1.54
N GLY A 282 -31.85 -35.54 -0.71
CA GLY A 282 -31.67 -35.66 0.74
C GLY A 282 -32.90 -35.25 1.54
N ALA A 283 -32.66 -34.77 2.77
CA ALA A 283 -33.71 -34.30 3.67
C ALA A 283 -34.39 -33.01 3.16
N SER A 284 -35.69 -32.89 3.41
CA SER A 284 -36.53 -31.75 2.98
C SER A 284 -36.00 -30.38 3.41
N ARG A 285 -35.33 -30.29 4.57
CA ARG A 285 -34.71 -29.05 5.08
C ARG A 285 -33.72 -28.37 4.13
N PHE A 286 -33.19 -29.10 3.16
CA PHE A 286 -32.25 -28.58 2.16
C PHE A 286 -32.93 -28.10 0.86
N ASN A 287 -34.27 -28.18 0.75
CA ASN A 287 -35.04 -27.85 -0.45
C ASN A 287 -34.60 -28.62 -1.72
N VAL A 288 -34.13 -29.86 -1.54
CA VAL A 288 -33.79 -30.80 -2.62
C VAL A 288 -34.82 -31.93 -2.72
N LYS A 289 -34.74 -32.74 -3.78
CA LYS A 289 -35.61 -33.91 -3.95
C LYS A 289 -35.25 -35.00 -2.94
N ALA A 290 -36.23 -35.82 -2.54
CA ALA A 290 -35.93 -37.06 -1.82
C ALA A 290 -35.09 -37.99 -2.71
N CYS A 291 -34.12 -38.71 -2.12
CA CYS A 291 -33.31 -39.68 -2.86
C CYS A 291 -34.15 -40.87 -3.30
N LYS A 292 -33.99 -41.31 -4.54
CA LYS A 292 -34.59 -42.55 -5.05
C LYS A 292 -33.63 -43.71 -4.82
N ASN A 293 -34.10 -44.77 -4.15
CA ASN A 293 -33.41 -46.06 -4.17
C ASN A 293 -33.41 -46.59 -5.62
N THR A 294 -32.28 -47.12 -6.08
CA THR A 294 -31.96 -47.20 -7.51
C THR A 294 -32.42 -48.49 -8.18
N SER A 295 -33.32 -48.35 -9.15
CA SER A 295 -33.41 -49.24 -10.33
C SER A 295 -32.86 -48.50 -11.56
N LYS A 296 -32.33 -49.25 -12.54
CA LYS A 296 -31.42 -48.74 -13.58
C LYS A 296 -32.12 -47.85 -14.64
N PRO A 297 -31.41 -46.85 -15.22
CA PRO A 297 -31.93 -46.01 -16.30
C PRO A 297 -31.84 -46.68 -17.68
N SER A 298 -32.72 -46.27 -18.61
CA SER A 298 -32.72 -46.68 -20.02
C SER A 298 -32.00 -45.69 -20.94
N SER A 299 -31.19 -46.18 -21.88
CA SER A 299 -30.36 -45.37 -22.79
C SER A 299 -30.99 -45.12 -24.17
N LYS A 300 -30.70 -43.95 -24.76
CA LYS A 300 -30.43 -43.79 -26.22
C LYS A 300 -29.26 -42.82 -26.46
N THR A 301 -28.66 -42.90 -27.64
CA THR A 301 -27.30 -42.47 -28.07
C THR A 301 -27.34 -41.36 -29.17
N ARG A 302 -26.28 -40.71 -29.69
CA ARG A 302 -24.86 -40.32 -29.35
C ARG A 302 -24.24 -39.68 -30.65
N ILE A 303 -23.03 -39.05 -30.63
CA ILE A 303 -22.17 -38.63 -31.81
C ILE A 303 -22.70 -37.37 -32.58
N LEU A 304 -21.96 -36.45 -33.25
CA LEU A 304 -20.57 -35.85 -33.30
C LEU A 304 -20.60 -34.68 -34.37
N LYS A 305 -19.63 -33.83 -34.82
CA LYS A 305 -18.20 -33.43 -34.60
C LYS A 305 -17.92 -32.06 -35.33
N ASP A 306 -16.79 -31.37 -35.07
CA ASP A 306 -16.08 -30.31 -35.89
C ASP A 306 -16.75 -28.91 -36.12
N VAL A 307 -16.06 -27.76 -36.37
CA VAL A 307 -14.65 -27.39 -36.72
C VAL A 307 -14.09 -26.25 -35.79
N LEU A 308 -12.76 -26.03 -35.76
CA LEU A 308 -12.04 -25.01 -34.95
C LEU A 308 -11.86 -23.62 -35.64
N PRO A 309 -11.56 -22.53 -34.89
CA PRO A 309 -11.37 -21.17 -35.43
C PRO A 309 -9.90 -20.80 -35.72
N ALA A 310 -9.71 -19.82 -36.61
CA ALA A 310 -8.44 -19.16 -36.97
C ALA A 310 -8.75 -17.78 -37.61
N ILE A 311 -7.90 -16.74 -37.58
CA ILE A 311 -6.60 -16.51 -36.91
C ILE A 311 -6.42 -14.99 -36.65
N PHE A 312 -5.36 -14.56 -35.95
CA PHE A 312 -4.98 -13.14 -35.83
C PHE A 312 -3.47 -12.95 -36.11
N ALA A 313 -3.07 -11.73 -36.50
CA ALA A 313 -1.69 -11.24 -36.65
C ALA A 313 -0.78 -11.86 -37.74
N ALA A 314 -1.02 -11.46 -39.00
CA ALA A 314 0.02 -10.97 -39.94
C ALA A 314 -0.69 -10.02 -40.93
N VAL A 315 -0.16 -8.88 -41.37
CA VAL A 315 1.24 -8.43 -41.46
C VAL A 315 1.42 -7.05 -40.81
N VAL A 316 2.40 -6.91 -39.92
CA VAL A 316 3.08 -5.64 -39.65
C VAL A 316 4.31 -5.59 -40.55
N GLY A 317 4.63 -4.43 -41.16
CA GLY A 317 5.98 -4.18 -41.70
C GLY A 317 6.13 -4.05 -43.23
N THR A 318 5.28 -3.27 -43.92
CA THR A 318 5.56 -2.85 -45.32
C THR A 318 5.49 -1.33 -45.59
N ILE A 319 5.04 -0.49 -44.64
CA ILE A 319 4.97 0.97 -44.82
C ILE A 319 5.62 1.72 -43.64
N ILE A 320 6.92 1.49 -43.45
CA ILE A 320 7.84 2.41 -42.74
C ILE A 320 8.76 3.16 -43.74
N ILE A 321 8.91 2.62 -44.95
CA ILE A 321 9.89 3.09 -45.95
C ILE A 321 9.31 4.16 -46.90
N ILE A 322 7.99 4.37 -46.91
CA ILE A 322 7.38 5.51 -47.62
C ILE A 322 7.39 6.74 -46.71
N PHE A 323 8.45 7.54 -46.89
CA PHE A 323 8.44 9.01 -46.86
C PHE A 323 7.99 9.68 -45.53
N PHE A 324 8.84 10.23 -44.67
CA PHE A 324 10.28 10.56 -44.70
C PHE A 324 10.83 11.40 -45.88
N LEU A 325 9.97 11.95 -46.76
CA LEU A 325 10.35 13.05 -47.67
C LEU A 325 9.22 14.10 -47.77
N ARG A 326 9.04 14.84 -46.66
CA ARG A 326 8.45 16.19 -46.51
C ARG A 326 8.50 16.55 -45.01
N ALA A 327 9.66 16.63 -44.36
CA ALA A 327 10.85 17.44 -44.63
C ALA A 327 10.65 18.95 -44.38
N ARG A 328 11.14 19.43 -43.21
CA ARG A 328 11.27 20.85 -42.76
C ARG A 328 9.92 21.60 -42.56
N SER A 329 9.79 22.59 -41.66
CA SER A 329 10.82 23.46 -41.05
C SER A 329 10.47 24.07 -39.67
N ARG A 330 11.49 24.18 -38.80
CA ARG A 330 11.90 25.38 -38.01
C ARG A 330 10.84 26.28 -37.33
N ASN A 331 10.93 26.42 -36.00
CA ASN A 331 11.54 27.58 -35.29
C ASN A 331 11.51 27.32 -33.75
N ALA A 332 12.63 27.49 -33.02
CA ALA A 332 12.98 28.65 -32.18
C ALA A 332 11.91 28.98 -31.12
N SER A 333 12.19 29.01 -29.80
CA SER A 333 13.34 29.55 -29.05
C SER A 333 13.22 29.12 -27.56
N LEU A 334 14.05 29.49 -26.57
CA LEU A 334 15.52 29.62 -26.41
C LEU A 334 15.80 29.68 -24.88
N LEU A 335 17.04 29.40 -24.46
CA LEU A 335 17.48 29.25 -23.06
C LEU A 335 17.26 30.49 -22.16
N SER A 336 17.06 30.28 -20.85
CA SER A 336 18.07 30.68 -19.84
C SER A 336 17.78 30.12 -18.44
N ILE A 337 18.85 29.85 -17.71
CA ILE A 337 18.88 29.51 -16.27
C ILE A 337 19.43 30.75 -15.55
N SER A 338 18.94 31.08 -14.35
CA SER A 338 19.64 31.98 -13.44
C SER A 338 19.43 31.62 -11.97
N THR A 339 20.30 30.77 -11.44
CA THR A 339 20.62 30.73 -10.01
C THR A 339 21.21 32.07 -9.57
N PHE A 340 20.95 32.50 -8.34
CA PHE A 340 21.70 33.58 -7.69
C PHE A 340 22.01 33.25 -6.21
N PRO A 341 23.14 33.73 -5.64
CA PRO A 341 23.70 33.11 -4.44
C PRO A 341 23.60 33.92 -3.13
N LEU A 342 23.55 33.16 -2.03
CA LEU A 342 24.18 33.36 -0.72
C LEU A 342 25.03 34.65 -0.54
N GLY A 343 24.72 35.51 0.45
CA GLY A 343 25.44 36.79 0.58
C GLY A 343 25.45 37.59 1.90
N PHE A 344 24.86 37.17 3.03
CA PHE A 344 24.96 37.92 4.30
C PHE A 344 25.09 37.03 5.55
N MET A 345 26.21 37.16 6.27
CA MET A 345 26.44 36.53 7.57
C MET A 345 27.27 37.45 8.49
N HIS A 346 26.72 37.76 9.67
CA HIS A 346 27.36 38.46 10.80
C HIS A 346 27.66 39.96 10.65
N GLN A 347 26.61 40.78 10.66
CA GLN A 347 26.66 42.16 11.15
C GLN A 347 25.61 42.34 12.25
N ARG A 348 25.92 43.12 13.31
CA ARG A 348 24.94 43.41 14.38
C ARG A 348 23.90 44.40 13.88
N ILE A 349 22.63 44.02 13.90
CA ILE A 349 21.50 44.86 13.46
C ILE A 349 20.96 45.66 14.65
N SER A 350 20.89 46.99 14.50
CA SER A 350 20.37 47.91 15.51
C SER A 350 18.86 48.16 15.38
N TYR A 351 18.26 48.67 16.46
CA TYR A 351 16.83 49.05 16.53
C TYR A 351 16.40 49.98 15.39
N TYR A 352 17.20 51.01 15.08
CA TYR A 352 16.88 51.98 14.02
C TYR A 352 16.95 51.37 12.62
N GLU A 353 17.81 50.37 12.41
CA GLU A 353 17.88 49.63 11.14
C GLU A 353 16.66 48.71 10.98
N ILE A 354 16.19 48.06 12.07
CA ILE A 354 14.93 47.31 12.09
C ILE A 354 13.74 48.22 11.74
N LEU A 355 13.61 49.39 12.37
CA LEU A 355 12.54 50.34 12.05
C LEU A 355 12.61 50.78 10.59
N ARG A 356 13.79 51.07 10.05
CA ARG A 356 13.96 51.47 8.64
C ARG A 356 13.53 50.35 7.68
N ALA A 357 14.03 49.13 7.88
CA ALA A 357 13.78 47.99 7.00
C ALA A 357 12.34 47.46 7.06
N THR A 358 11.60 47.73 8.13
CA THR A 358 10.17 47.37 8.31
C THR A 358 9.20 48.51 7.99
N SER A 359 9.70 49.66 7.50
CA SER A 359 8.90 50.88 7.28
C SER A 359 8.16 51.34 8.54
N ASN A 360 8.87 51.36 9.67
CA ASN A 360 8.37 51.65 11.01
C ASN A 360 7.29 50.67 11.49
N LEU A 361 7.57 49.36 11.36
CA LEU A 361 6.67 48.25 11.76
C LEU A 361 5.26 48.36 11.15
N SER A 362 5.19 48.74 9.86
CA SER A 362 3.91 49.00 9.19
C SER A 362 3.06 47.73 9.01
N GLN A 363 1.73 47.92 8.94
CA GLN A 363 0.80 46.81 8.66
C GLN A 363 1.02 46.18 7.29
N GLY A 364 1.50 46.95 6.30
CA GLY A 364 1.85 46.42 4.96
C GLY A 364 3.05 45.46 4.95
N ASN A 365 3.84 45.46 6.04
CA ASN A 365 4.95 44.53 6.25
C ASN A 365 4.64 43.46 7.32
N LEU A 366 3.42 43.38 7.86
CA LEU A 366 3.06 42.36 8.84
C LEU A 366 2.86 41.01 8.14
N ILE A 367 3.64 39.99 8.53
CA ILE A 367 3.51 38.61 8.03
C ILE A 367 2.47 37.85 8.86
N GLY A 368 2.49 38.03 10.18
CA GLY A 368 1.59 37.33 11.09
C GLY A 368 1.64 37.89 12.51
N ARG A 369 0.63 37.57 13.31
CA ARG A 369 0.49 38.06 14.69
C ARG A 369 0.10 36.91 15.62
N GLY A 370 1.04 36.49 16.46
CA GLY A 370 0.82 35.47 17.49
C GLY A 370 0.45 36.08 18.84
N HIS A 371 0.25 35.21 19.84
CA HIS A 371 -0.07 35.64 21.21
C HIS A 371 1.07 36.42 21.87
N ILE A 372 2.32 36.01 21.63
CA ILE A 372 3.53 36.59 22.26
C ILE A 372 4.16 37.75 21.47
N GLY A 373 3.71 38.03 20.25
CA GLY A 373 4.38 39.02 19.38
C GLY A 373 3.86 39.06 17.93
N SER A 374 4.46 39.98 17.16
CA SER A 374 4.17 40.20 15.74
C SER A 374 5.40 39.88 14.89
N VAL A 375 5.22 39.24 13.73
CA VAL A 375 6.30 38.94 12.79
C VAL A 375 6.19 39.84 11.56
N TYR A 376 7.25 40.58 11.26
CA TYR A 376 7.31 41.53 10.15
C TYR A 376 8.32 41.13 9.08
N LYS A 377 8.04 41.49 7.84
CA LYS A 377 8.99 41.46 6.72
C LYS A 377 9.90 42.68 6.82
N ALA A 378 11.20 42.46 6.77
CA ALA A 378 12.19 43.53 6.76
C ALA A 378 13.07 43.42 5.51
N ILE A 379 13.21 44.52 4.79
CA ILE A 379 14.00 44.60 3.55
C ILE A 379 15.18 45.53 3.82
N PHE A 380 16.37 44.96 3.99
CA PHE A 380 17.62 45.70 4.18
C PHE A 380 18.29 46.04 2.83
N SER A 381 18.10 45.17 1.84
CA SER A 381 18.42 45.40 0.43
C SER A 381 17.51 44.52 -0.44
N PRO A 382 17.47 44.70 -1.77
CA PRO A 382 16.72 43.81 -2.67
C PRO A 382 17.10 42.32 -2.58
N THR A 383 18.29 42.01 -2.05
CA THR A 383 18.83 40.65 -1.85
C THR A 383 18.95 40.25 -0.37
N SER A 384 18.48 41.11 0.55
CA SER A 384 18.57 40.89 2.00
C SER A 384 17.20 41.15 2.65
N ILE A 385 16.35 40.12 2.55
CA ILE A 385 15.02 40.07 3.14
C ILE A 385 15.08 39.12 4.35
N VAL A 386 14.56 39.56 5.50
CA VAL A 386 14.52 38.77 6.74
C VAL A 386 13.16 38.91 7.41
N ALA A 387 12.80 37.92 8.24
CA ALA A 387 11.64 38.00 9.12
C ALA A 387 12.08 38.55 10.49
N ILE A 388 11.30 39.46 11.08
CA ILE A 388 11.59 40.04 12.40
C ILE A 388 10.41 39.78 13.33
N LYS A 389 10.60 38.88 14.29
CA LYS A 389 9.65 38.57 15.37
C LYS A 389 9.87 39.56 16.51
N VAL A 390 8.93 40.49 16.69
CA VAL A 390 8.93 41.51 17.76
C VAL A 390 8.03 41.03 18.88
N PHE A 391 8.56 40.95 20.10
CA PHE A 391 7.85 40.41 21.26
C PHE A 391 7.03 41.50 21.94
N ASN A 392 5.80 41.17 22.34
CA ASN A 392 4.96 42.07 23.11
C ASN A 392 5.28 41.94 24.61
N LEU A 393 6.03 42.90 25.16
CA LEU A 393 6.55 42.82 26.54
C LEU A 393 5.45 42.96 27.61
N ASP A 394 4.28 43.48 27.25
CA ASP A 394 3.10 43.54 28.11
C ASP A 394 2.45 42.15 28.32
N VAL A 395 2.79 41.15 27.50
CA VAL A 395 2.22 39.80 27.58
C VAL A 395 3.00 38.96 28.59
N GLN A 396 2.29 38.44 29.59
CA GLN A 396 2.86 37.58 30.62
C GLN A 396 3.56 36.37 29.99
N GLY A 397 4.88 36.27 30.21
CA GLY A 397 5.72 35.20 29.68
C GLY A 397 6.51 35.55 28.41
N ALA A 398 6.23 36.67 27.72
CA ALA A 398 6.93 37.02 26.48
C ALA A 398 8.45 37.18 26.66
N LEU A 399 8.92 37.74 27.79
CA LEU A 399 10.34 37.78 28.15
C LEU A 399 10.95 36.38 28.30
N LYS A 400 10.22 35.44 28.92
CA LYS A 400 10.69 34.04 29.05
C LYS A 400 10.76 33.34 27.69
N SER A 401 9.79 33.58 26.80
CA SER A 401 9.82 33.08 25.42
C SER A 401 11.06 33.61 24.69
N PHE A 402 11.31 34.93 24.75
CA PHE A 402 12.49 35.54 24.15
C PHE A 402 13.81 34.96 24.69
N ASP A 403 13.93 34.74 26.00
CA ASP A 403 15.14 34.17 26.61
C ASP A 403 15.32 32.67 26.29
N ILE A 404 14.23 31.89 26.25
CA ILE A 404 14.24 30.47 25.84
C ILE A 404 14.63 30.34 24.37
N GLU A 405 13.98 31.10 23.48
CA GLU A 405 14.32 31.13 22.05
C GLU A 405 15.78 31.56 21.87
N CYS A 406 16.23 32.65 22.51
CA CYS A 406 17.64 33.09 22.48
C CYS A 406 18.63 32.02 22.97
N HIS A 407 18.24 31.18 23.93
CA HIS A 407 19.07 30.06 24.40
C HIS A 407 19.13 28.94 23.35
N VAL A 408 17.98 28.57 22.78
CA VAL A 408 17.83 27.59 21.69
C VAL A 408 18.71 27.97 20.49
N MET A 409 18.58 29.18 19.94
CA MET A 409 19.34 29.62 18.75
C MET A 409 20.84 29.86 18.97
N ARG A 410 21.38 29.80 20.20
CA ARG A 410 22.84 29.72 20.40
C ARG A 410 23.40 28.35 20.02
N ASN A 411 22.63 27.30 20.26
CA ASN A 411 23.10 25.93 20.38
C ASN A 411 22.56 25.00 19.27
N ILE A 412 21.36 25.28 18.77
CA ILE A 412 20.68 24.48 17.74
C ILE A 412 21.05 24.97 16.34
N ARG A 413 21.48 24.04 15.48
CA ARG A 413 21.75 24.27 14.04
C ARG A 413 21.39 23.04 13.23
N HIS A 414 20.23 23.07 12.58
CA HIS A 414 19.75 22.01 11.70
C HIS A 414 19.15 22.61 10.41
N ARG A 415 19.12 21.84 9.32
CA ARG A 415 18.69 22.33 8.00
C ARG A 415 17.20 22.64 7.90
N ASN A 416 16.38 22.02 8.76
CA ASN A 416 14.91 22.11 8.78
C ASN A 416 14.37 22.86 10.01
N LEU A 417 15.18 23.73 10.61
CA LEU A 417 14.77 24.61 11.71
C LEU A 417 15.03 26.05 11.28
N VAL A 418 14.08 26.95 11.52
CA VAL A 418 14.20 28.35 11.09
C VAL A 418 15.45 28.98 11.69
N LYS A 419 16.42 29.29 10.81
CA LYS A 419 17.69 29.88 11.20
C LYS A 419 17.48 31.31 11.70
N ILE A 420 17.80 31.54 12.97
CA ILE A 420 17.85 32.87 13.55
C ILE A 420 19.25 33.47 13.33
N ILE A 421 19.29 34.67 12.78
CA ILE A 421 20.48 35.36 12.27
C ILE A 421 21.09 36.25 13.36
N SER A 422 20.26 36.95 14.13
CA SER A 422 20.65 37.82 15.24
C SER A 422 19.45 38.10 16.14
N SER A 423 19.70 38.57 17.37
CA SER A 423 18.69 39.19 18.22
C SER A 423 18.94 40.70 18.33
N CYS A 424 17.90 41.48 18.62
CA CYS A 424 18.00 42.88 19.02
C CYS A 424 17.29 43.05 20.37
N SER A 425 17.93 43.70 21.33
CA SER A 425 17.46 43.78 22.73
C SER A 425 17.92 45.10 23.36
N ASN A 426 16.96 45.92 23.78
CA ASN A 426 17.16 47.05 24.69
C ASN A 426 16.17 46.91 25.87
N LEU A 427 15.91 47.96 26.66
CA LEU A 427 14.99 47.87 27.80
C LEU A 427 13.55 47.55 27.35
N ASP A 428 13.04 48.30 26.39
CA ASP A 428 11.62 48.35 26.02
C ASP A 428 11.30 47.58 24.71
N PHE A 429 12.32 47.02 24.05
CA PHE A 429 12.20 46.31 22.77
C PHE A 429 13.04 45.03 22.76
N LYS A 430 12.37 43.91 22.44
CA LYS A 430 12.99 42.61 22.15
C LYS A 430 12.55 42.12 20.78
N ALA A 431 13.50 41.72 19.93
CA ALA A 431 13.20 41.12 18.64
C ALA A 431 14.22 40.06 18.21
N LEU A 432 13.76 39.08 17.44
CA LEU A 432 14.59 38.08 16.78
C LEU A 432 14.55 38.31 15.27
N VAL A 433 15.72 38.27 14.63
CA VAL A 433 15.90 38.45 13.18
C VAL A 433 16.21 37.08 12.57
N MET A 434 15.32 36.58 11.72
CA MET A 434 15.30 35.21 11.20
C MET A 434 15.37 35.21 9.67
N THR A 435 15.81 34.10 9.07
CA THR A 435 15.65 33.90 7.61
C THR A 435 14.19 34.11 7.20
N TYR A 436 13.94 34.89 6.14
CA TYR A 436 12.59 35.05 5.57
C TYR A 436 12.21 33.80 4.77
N MET A 437 11.01 33.29 5.00
CA MET A 437 10.50 32.07 4.34
C MET A 437 9.55 32.47 3.21
N HIS A 438 9.98 32.25 1.97
CA HIS A 438 9.36 32.82 0.78
C HIS A 438 7.94 32.30 0.49
N ASN A 439 7.65 31.04 0.85
CA ASN A 439 6.37 30.39 0.60
C ASN A 439 5.45 30.36 1.84
N GLU A 440 5.69 31.22 2.84
CA GLU A 440 4.87 31.38 4.05
C GLU A 440 4.76 30.09 4.89
N ASN A 441 3.60 29.79 5.50
CA ASN A 441 3.40 28.63 6.37
C ASN A 441 2.59 27.51 5.72
N LEU A 442 2.74 26.29 6.22
CA LEU A 442 2.10 25.09 5.70
C LEU A 442 0.57 25.14 5.80
N ASP A 443 0.03 25.81 6.83
CA ASP A 443 -1.42 25.98 7.03
C ASP A 443 -2.11 26.55 5.78
N LYS A 444 -1.52 27.63 5.22
CA LYS A 444 -1.96 28.25 3.95
C LYS A 444 -2.04 27.24 2.80
N TRP A 445 -1.05 26.35 2.69
CA TRP A 445 -0.94 25.36 1.61
C TRP A 445 -1.80 24.10 1.80
N LEU A 446 -2.35 23.89 3.01
CA LEU A 446 -3.30 22.82 3.29
C LEU A 446 -4.76 23.28 3.22
N HIS A 447 -5.03 24.58 3.42
CA HIS A 447 -6.39 25.09 3.60
C HIS A 447 -6.84 26.19 2.62
N SER A 448 -5.94 26.79 1.82
CA SER A 448 -6.33 27.79 0.81
C SER A 448 -6.80 27.16 -0.50
N SER A 449 -7.89 27.66 -1.08
CA SER A 449 -8.41 27.22 -2.40
C SER A 449 -7.46 27.43 -3.60
N ASN A 450 -6.37 28.15 -3.40
CA ASN A 450 -5.47 28.64 -4.46
C ASN A 450 -4.04 28.06 -4.34
N CYS A 451 -3.77 27.28 -3.29
CA CYS A 451 -2.44 26.72 -2.99
C CYS A 451 -2.60 25.21 -2.78
N PHE A 452 -1.85 24.41 -3.52
CA PHE A 452 -1.96 22.96 -3.48
C PHE A 452 -0.57 22.34 -3.44
N LEU A 453 -0.31 21.50 -2.43
CA LEU A 453 0.86 20.62 -2.42
C LEU A 453 0.53 19.30 -3.12
N ASN A 454 1.40 18.86 -4.02
CA ASN A 454 1.38 17.50 -4.57
C ASN A 454 1.87 16.48 -3.52
N PHE A 455 1.81 15.18 -3.82
CA PHE A 455 2.24 14.14 -2.87
C PHE A 455 3.73 14.24 -2.50
N GLU A 456 4.61 14.56 -3.45
CA GLU A 456 6.05 14.73 -3.21
C GLU A 456 6.35 15.86 -2.23
N GLN A 457 5.73 17.03 -2.40
CA GLN A 457 5.89 18.19 -1.54
C GLN A 457 5.35 17.94 -0.12
N ARG A 458 4.20 17.24 0.00
CA ARG A 458 3.64 16.84 1.29
C ARG A 458 4.59 15.89 2.03
N LEU A 459 5.12 14.88 1.33
CA LEU A 459 6.05 13.94 1.94
C LEU A 459 7.40 14.57 2.26
N GLY A 460 7.94 15.43 1.39
CA GLY A 460 9.14 16.22 1.66
C GLY A 460 8.99 17.04 2.94
N THR A 461 7.88 17.78 3.05
CA THR A 461 7.49 18.51 4.27
C THR A 461 7.44 17.60 5.50
N MET A 462 6.82 16.42 5.41
CA MET A 462 6.76 15.46 6.53
C MET A 462 8.14 14.92 6.93
N ILE A 463 9.01 14.61 5.96
CA ILE A 463 10.38 14.12 6.21
C ILE A 463 11.24 15.21 6.83
N ASP A 464 11.13 16.45 6.34
CA ASP A 464 11.85 17.61 6.87
C ASP A 464 11.43 17.95 8.30
N VAL A 465 10.13 17.93 8.60
CA VAL A 465 9.60 18.12 9.96
C VAL A 465 10.01 16.96 10.87
N ALA A 466 9.99 15.71 10.39
CA ALA A 466 10.47 14.57 11.17
C ALA A 466 11.98 14.65 11.46
N SER A 467 12.78 15.09 10.47
CA SER A 467 14.22 15.33 10.60
C SER A 467 14.54 16.44 11.61
N ALA A 468 13.75 17.52 11.59
CA ALA A 468 13.79 18.57 12.61
C ALA A 468 13.50 18.05 14.02
N VAL A 469 12.49 17.21 14.20
CA VAL A 469 12.12 16.64 15.50
C VAL A 469 13.14 15.60 15.99
N GLU A 470 13.65 14.74 15.10
CA GLU A 470 14.76 13.81 15.39
C GLU A 470 15.98 14.56 15.93
N TYR A 471 16.36 15.68 15.29
CA TYR A 471 17.47 16.52 15.77
C TYR A 471 17.19 17.19 17.13
N LEU A 472 15.97 17.66 17.39
CA LEU A 472 15.60 18.30 18.66
C LEU A 472 15.54 17.30 19.84
N HIS A 473 15.12 16.07 19.59
CA HIS A 473 15.02 15.04 20.63
C HIS A 473 16.39 14.37 20.91
N ASP A 474 17.07 13.86 19.87
CA ASP A 474 18.24 12.99 20.02
C ASP A 474 19.57 13.67 19.64
N GLY A 475 19.52 14.83 18.96
CA GLY A 475 20.69 15.56 18.49
C GLY A 475 21.39 16.45 19.52
N TYR A 476 20.94 16.48 20.78
CA TYR A 476 21.49 17.34 21.82
C TYR A 476 21.63 16.62 23.18
N SER A 477 22.51 17.13 24.07
CA SER A 477 22.78 16.54 25.39
C SER A 477 21.64 16.67 26.41
N SER A 478 20.51 17.26 26.01
CA SER A 478 19.25 17.33 26.75
C SER A 478 18.14 17.46 25.70
N PRO A 479 17.17 16.53 25.63
CA PRO A 479 16.11 16.57 24.63
C PRO A 479 15.25 17.83 24.71
N ILE A 480 14.93 18.43 23.57
CA ILE A 480 14.17 19.67 23.46
C ILE A 480 12.80 19.37 22.83
N VAL A 481 11.74 19.52 23.62
CA VAL A 481 10.36 19.21 23.19
C VAL A 481 9.64 20.51 22.79
N HIS A 482 9.52 20.73 21.49
CA HIS A 482 8.93 21.94 20.88
C HIS A 482 7.51 22.27 21.36
N SER A 483 6.70 21.27 21.76
CA SER A 483 5.40 21.43 22.42
C SER A 483 4.26 22.14 21.64
N ASP A 484 4.53 22.86 20.54
CA ASP A 484 3.55 23.59 19.73
C ASP A 484 3.67 23.30 18.20
N LEU A 485 4.09 22.08 17.84
CA LEU A 485 4.27 21.69 16.43
C LEU A 485 2.92 21.58 15.69
N LYS A 486 2.66 22.51 14.76
CA LYS A 486 1.42 22.62 13.97
C LYS A 486 1.66 23.33 12.62
N PRO A 487 0.72 23.27 11.64
CA PRO A 487 0.93 23.82 10.30
C PRO A 487 1.27 25.31 10.22
N SER A 488 0.84 26.14 11.19
CA SER A 488 1.24 27.57 11.22
C SER A 488 2.72 27.79 11.56
N ASN A 489 3.34 26.84 12.26
CA ASN A 489 4.72 26.91 12.76
C ASN A 489 5.70 26.10 11.87
N VAL A 490 5.21 25.51 10.78
CA VAL A 490 6.02 24.92 9.72
C VAL A 490 6.03 25.90 8.56
N LEU A 491 7.20 26.48 8.27
CA LEU A 491 7.40 27.46 7.21
C LEU A 491 8.09 26.84 6.00
N LEU A 492 7.82 27.36 4.80
CA LEU A 492 8.38 26.88 3.54
C LEU A 492 9.32 27.92 2.92
N ASP A 493 10.54 27.51 2.60
CA ASP A 493 11.50 28.35 1.89
C ASP A 493 11.23 28.41 0.37
N GLU A 494 12.15 29.00 -0.40
CA GLU A 494 12.01 29.18 -1.85
C GLU A 494 12.02 27.87 -2.66
N ASP A 495 12.67 26.82 -2.15
CA ASP A 495 12.72 25.48 -2.76
C ASP A 495 11.60 24.55 -2.23
N MET A 496 10.66 25.09 -1.45
CA MET A 496 9.59 24.35 -0.75
C MET A 496 10.09 23.35 0.30
N VAL A 497 11.32 23.52 0.81
CA VAL A 497 11.86 22.75 1.93
C VAL A 497 11.23 23.27 3.23
N ALA A 498 10.90 22.37 4.16
CA ALA A 498 10.20 22.74 5.38
C ALA A 498 11.14 23.09 6.55
N HIS A 499 10.77 24.16 7.27
CA HIS A 499 11.49 24.71 8.41
C HIS A 499 10.55 24.90 9.60
N VAL A 500 10.82 24.20 10.70
CA VAL A 500 10.05 24.33 11.94
C VAL A 500 10.46 25.60 12.71
N SER A 501 9.50 26.28 13.35
CA SER A 501 9.67 27.57 14.03
C SER A 501 8.89 27.65 15.36
N ASP A 502 9.11 28.73 16.13
CA ASP A 502 8.44 29.04 17.39
C ASP A 502 8.53 27.92 18.46
N PHE A 503 9.76 27.71 18.95
CA PHE A 503 10.16 26.71 19.96
C PHE A 503 9.92 27.16 21.42
#